data_AF-A0A414RRE4-F1
#
_entry.id   AF-A0A414RRE4-F1
#
_cell.length_a   1.000
_cell.length_b   1.000
_cell.length_c   1.000
_cell.angle_alpha   90.00
_cell.angle_beta   90.00
_cell.angle_gamma   90.00
#
_symmetry.space_group_name_H-M   'P 1'
#
loop_
_entity.id
_entity.type
_entity.pdbx_description
1 polymer ?
#
loop_
_entity_poly.entity_id
_entity_poly.type
_entity_poly.pdbx_seq_one_letter_code
_entity_poly.pdbx_strand_id
1 'polypeptide(L)'
;MKNVKIMFLERKFSGRYFLMLLVAIASVVAIQLCSPIEAKAKSTAPEVGYSENRQLMFVPEYKTFGEFVVKDMSKNAKVTLKVSNKKIASAKWDKRQNIVWVTAKKPGTVKVTLKIVQNKKTYTYTSKMTWVKYNNPLKSLSVGKTKYKVSYFDKNTTATMKKVKGSQTLKVSLKKGYKLKNLAISRGGKYTAIQNGAKINFTQKGSNNTVVFISYQDPEGNYGTLRLFADKSNHEW
;
A
#
# COMPACT_ATOMS: atom_id res chain seq x y z
N MET A 1 -0.88 -53.88 5.77
CA MET A 1 -1.08 -54.05 7.23
C MET A 1 -0.52 -55.40 7.65
N LYS A 2 0.56 -55.41 8.43
CA LYS A 2 1.04 -56.59 9.16
C LYS A 2 1.38 -56.13 10.58
N ASN A 3 0.68 -56.72 11.54
CA ASN A 3 0.72 -56.41 12.97
C ASN A 3 2.07 -56.80 13.57
N VAL A 4 2.80 -55.83 14.13
CA VAL A 4 3.97 -56.11 14.97
C VAL A 4 3.47 -56.30 16.40
N LYS A 5 3.61 -57.53 16.91
CA LYS A 5 3.43 -57.88 18.33
C LYS A 5 4.40 -57.05 19.17
N ILE A 6 3.87 -56.23 20.07
CA ILE A 6 4.65 -55.64 21.17
C ILE A 6 4.93 -56.77 22.17
N MET A 7 6.16 -57.27 22.18
CA MET A 7 6.65 -58.10 23.28
C MET A 7 6.98 -57.18 24.45
N PHE A 8 6.14 -57.19 25.48
CA PHE A 8 6.50 -56.69 26.79
C PHE A 8 7.57 -57.62 27.37
N LEU A 9 8.84 -57.18 27.36
CA LEU A 9 9.87 -57.78 28.19
C LEU A 9 9.71 -57.19 29.60
N GLU A 10 9.04 -57.92 30.48
CA GLU A 10 9.12 -57.70 31.92
C GLU A 10 10.53 -58.06 32.41
N ARG A 11 11.45 -57.10 32.32
CA ARG A 11 12.70 -57.14 33.06
C ARG A 11 12.59 -56.19 34.24
N LYS A 12 12.61 -56.76 35.45
CA LYS A 12 12.72 -56.06 36.74
C LYS A 12 13.90 -55.08 36.70
N PHE A 13 13.61 -53.82 36.38
CA PHE A 13 14.56 -52.73 36.53
C PHE A 13 14.63 -52.36 38.02
N SER A 14 15.80 -52.56 38.63
CA SER A 14 16.04 -52.19 40.02
C SER A 14 15.96 -50.67 40.19
N GLY A 15 15.28 -50.22 41.26
CA GLY A 15 14.84 -48.83 41.45
C GLY A 15 15.91 -47.75 41.39
N ARG A 16 17.21 -48.11 41.53
CA ARG A 16 18.33 -47.17 41.36
C ARG A 16 18.56 -46.76 39.90
N TYR A 17 18.35 -47.65 38.93
CA TYR A 17 18.53 -47.32 37.50
C TYR A 17 17.32 -46.57 36.94
N PHE A 18 16.11 -46.80 37.48
CA PHE A 18 14.91 -46.05 37.10
C PHE A 18 14.95 -44.61 37.60
N LEU A 19 15.50 -44.37 38.80
CA LEU A 19 15.69 -43.03 39.36
C LEU A 19 16.77 -42.23 38.60
N MET A 20 17.89 -42.86 38.21
CA MET A 20 18.90 -42.19 37.37
C MET A 20 18.38 -41.86 35.97
N LEU A 21 17.54 -42.73 35.38
CA LEU A 21 16.90 -42.47 34.09
C LEU A 21 15.93 -41.28 34.17
N LEU A 22 15.16 -41.15 35.26
CA LEU A 22 14.27 -40.01 35.49
C LEU A 22 15.02 -38.70 35.72
N VAL A 23 16.17 -38.71 36.41
CA VAL A 23 17.01 -37.50 36.60
C VAL A 23 17.71 -37.08 35.30
N ALA A 24 18.14 -38.04 34.47
CA ALA A 24 18.71 -37.76 33.15
C ALA A 24 17.65 -37.20 32.17
N ILE A 25 16.40 -37.68 32.22
CA ILE A 25 15.32 -37.15 31.39
C ILE A 25 14.88 -35.76 31.88
N ALA A 26 14.82 -35.52 33.20
CA ALA A 26 14.49 -34.21 33.76
C ALA A 26 15.55 -33.13 33.42
N SER A 27 16.83 -33.50 33.35
CA SER A 27 17.92 -32.57 32.99
C SER A 27 17.96 -32.23 31.49
N VAL A 28 17.61 -33.15 30.60
CA VAL A 28 17.48 -32.86 29.15
C VAL A 28 16.28 -31.96 28.86
N VAL A 29 15.15 -32.15 29.57
CA VAL A 29 13.95 -31.31 29.40
C VAL A 29 14.15 -29.89 29.93
N ALA A 30 14.93 -29.71 31.01
CA ALA A 30 15.25 -28.37 31.53
C ALA A 30 16.13 -27.55 30.57
N ILE A 31 17.01 -28.18 29.78
CA ILE A 31 17.88 -27.49 28.82
C ILE A 31 17.09 -27.02 27.59
N GLN A 32 16.02 -27.72 27.18
CA GLN A 32 15.24 -27.34 26.00
C GLN A 32 14.23 -26.21 26.25
N LEU A 33 13.86 -25.92 27.50
CA LEU A 33 12.99 -24.78 27.84
C LEU A 33 13.75 -23.46 28.09
N CYS A 34 15.08 -23.52 28.15
CA CYS A 34 15.95 -22.34 28.14
C CYS A 34 16.70 -22.24 26.80
N SER A 35 15.98 -22.40 25.70
CA SER A 35 16.44 -21.78 24.46
C SER A 35 16.40 -20.27 24.71
N PRO A 36 17.51 -19.52 24.62
CA PRO A 36 17.39 -18.07 24.61
C PRO A 36 16.38 -17.73 23.52
N ILE A 37 15.34 -17.00 23.88
CA ILE A 37 14.61 -16.21 22.88
C ILE A 37 15.71 -15.37 22.26
N GLU A 38 16.20 -15.77 21.09
CA GLU A 38 17.06 -14.92 20.30
C GLU A 38 16.22 -13.69 20.02
N ALA A 39 16.36 -12.69 20.88
CA ALA A 39 15.93 -11.35 20.59
C ALA A 39 16.67 -11.00 19.31
N LYS A 40 16.00 -11.15 18.16
CA LYS A 40 16.58 -10.83 16.86
C LYS A 40 17.23 -9.47 17.02
N ALA A 41 18.55 -9.42 16.99
CA ALA A 41 19.29 -8.19 17.18
C ALA A 41 18.68 -7.17 16.22
N LYS A 42 18.11 -6.10 16.77
CA LYS A 42 17.39 -5.11 15.98
C LYS A 42 18.34 -4.64 14.88
N SER A 43 17.98 -4.91 13.62
CA SER A 43 18.83 -4.57 12.48
C SER A 43 19.23 -3.10 12.57
N THR A 44 20.53 -2.83 12.45
CA THR A 44 21.07 -1.46 12.45
C THR A 44 20.95 -0.80 11.07
N ALA A 45 20.46 -1.53 10.07
CA ALA A 45 20.13 -1.01 8.75
C ALA A 45 18.73 -0.36 8.78
N PRO A 46 18.51 0.74 8.03
CA PRO A 46 17.19 1.31 7.90
C PRO A 46 16.29 0.36 7.10
N GLU A 47 15.05 0.17 7.55
CA GLU A 47 14.02 -0.50 6.76
C GLU A 47 13.44 0.53 5.79
N VAL A 48 13.48 0.23 4.49
CA VAL A 48 13.00 1.15 3.45
C VAL A 48 11.94 0.45 2.60
N GLY A 49 10.70 0.93 2.69
CA GLY A 49 9.60 0.53 1.81
C GLY A 49 9.57 1.42 0.58
N TYR A 50 9.64 0.82 -0.62
CA TYR A 50 9.56 1.51 -1.91
C TYR A 50 9.17 0.54 -3.02
N SER A 51 8.96 1.05 -4.24
CA SER A 51 8.78 0.21 -5.43
C SER A 51 9.99 0.37 -6.34
N GLU A 52 10.59 -0.74 -6.77
CA GLU A 52 11.72 -0.67 -7.71
C GLU A 52 11.31 -0.08 -9.07
N ASN A 53 10.07 -0.37 -9.50
CA ASN A 53 9.52 0.09 -10.76
C ASN A 53 8.09 0.58 -10.52
N ARG A 54 7.92 1.91 -10.46
CA ARG A 54 6.61 2.54 -10.29
C ARG A 54 6.16 3.23 -11.56
N GLN A 55 4.96 2.93 -12.01
CA GLN A 55 4.27 3.63 -13.08
C GLN A 55 3.05 4.37 -12.52
N LEU A 56 2.91 5.64 -12.87
CA LEU A 56 1.85 6.53 -12.42
C LEU A 56 1.32 7.33 -13.61
N MET A 57 0.05 7.70 -13.57
CA MET A 57 -0.47 8.67 -14.53
C MET A 57 -0.08 10.10 -14.14
N PHE A 58 0.35 10.88 -15.13
CA PHE A 58 0.62 12.30 -14.97
C PHE A 58 -0.68 13.08 -14.97
N VAL A 59 -0.96 13.67 -13.82
CA VAL A 59 -2.11 14.52 -13.56
C VAL A 59 -1.57 15.77 -12.88
N PRO A 60 -1.69 16.97 -13.47
CA PRO A 60 -1.11 18.19 -12.91
C PRO A 60 -1.49 18.45 -11.45
N GLU A 61 -2.71 18.07 -11.06
CA GLU A 61 -3.26 18.22 -9.71
C GLU A 61 -2.64 17.24 -8.68
N TYR A 62 -2.20 16.05 -9.13
CA TYR A 62 -1.68 14.98 -8.27
C TYR A 62 -0.36 14.41 -8.77
N LYS A 63 0.61 15.30 -8.92
CA LYS A 63 1.95 14.98 -9.45
C LYS A 63 2.97 14.58 -8.38
N THR A 64 2.62 14.60 -7.09
CA THR A 64 3.52 14.26 -5.98
C THR A 64 3.17 12.92 -5.35
N PHE A 65 4.17 12.05 -5.15
CA PHE A 65 4.00 10.71 -4.59
C PHE A 65 5.07 10.42 -3.53
N GLY A 66 4.69 9.73 -2.44
CA GLY A 66 5.64 9.27 -1.41
C GLY A 66 6.30 7.98 -1.88
N GLU A 67 7.55 8.05 -2.33
CA GLU A 67 8.22 6.92 -2.98
C GLU A 67 8.96 6.02 -2.01
N PHE A 68 9.78 6.60 -1.13
CA PHE A 68 10.51 5.87 -0.12
C PHE A 68 9.95 6.21 1.26
N VAL A 69 9.58 5.20 2.03
CA VAL A 69 9.22 5.31 3.44
C VAL A 69 10.32 4.64 4.26
N VAL A 70 10.99 5.42 5.11
CA VAL A 70 12.13 4.94 5.90
C VAL A 70 11.71 4.75 7.35
N LYS A 71 11.98 3.57 7.91
CA LYS A 71 11.85 3.28 9.33
C LYS A 71 13.23 2.97 9.93
N ASP A 72 13.29 3.02 11.26
CA ASP A 72 14.50 2.71 12.04
C ASP A 72 15.74 3.51 11.61
N MET A 73 15.51 4.77 11.21
CA MET A 73 16.58 5.70 10.88
C MET A 73 17.21 6.27 12.16
N SER A 74 18.54 6.27 12.25
CA SER A 74 19.23 6.88 13.38
C SER A 74 19.05 8.41 13.39
N LYS A 75 19.06 9.02 14.59
CA LYS A 75 18.91 10.49 14.74
C LYS A 75 19.97 11.29 13.98
N ASN A 76 21.16 10.71 13.80
CA ASN A 76 22.31 11.31 13.12
C ASN A 76 22.49 10.83 11.66
N ALA A 77 21.53 10.09 11.11
CA ALA A 77 21.61 9.61 9.74
C ALA A 77 21.66 10.78 8.75
N LYS A 78 22.50 10.66 7.72
CA LYS A 78 22.58 11.61 6.61
C LYS A 78 21.85 11.05 5.40
N VAL A 79 20.92 11.83 4.85
CA VAL A 79 20.14 11.46 3.67
C VAL A 79 20.62 12.27 2.47
N THR A 80 20.89 11.60 1.35
CA THR A 80 21.18 12.23 0.05
C THR A 80 20.23 11.71 -1.00
N LEU A 81 19.71 12.61 -1.84
CA LEU A 81 18.76 12.28 -2.91
C LEU A 81 19.32 12.68 -4.27
N LYS A 82 19.19 11.79 -5.26
CA LYS A 82 19.51 12.07 -6.66
C LYS A 82 18.31 11.71 -7.54
N VAL A 83 18.01 12.57 -8.51
CA VAL A 83 17.04 12.30 -9.57
C VAL A 83 17.77 12.37 -10.90
N SER A 84 17.67 11.34 -11.74
CA SER A 84 18.42 11.25 -13.00
C SER A 84 18.09 12.36 -13.99
N ASN A 85 16.86 12.90 -13.97
CA ASN A 85 16.47 14.03 -14.80
C ASN A 85 15.53 15.00 -14.05
N LYS A 86 16.10 16.12 -13.59
CA LYS A 86 15.39 17.18 -12.86
C LYS A 86 14.37 17.96 -13.71
N LYS A 87 14.39 17.82 -15.04
CA LYS A 87 13.38 18.39 -15.95
C LYS A 87 12.08 17.56 -15.95
N ILE A 88 12.15 16.28 -15.57
CA ILE A 88 10.98 15.38 -15.50
C ILE A 88 10.40 15.34 -14.09
N ALA A 89 11.24 15.26 -13.05
CA ALA A 89 10.77 15.21 -11.67
C ALA A 89 11.75 15.84 -10.69
N SER A 90 11.28 16.17 -9.49
CA SER A 90 12.10 16.56 -8.33
C SER A 90 11.77 15.67 -7.15
N ALA A 91 12.74 15.43 -6.26
CA ALA A 91 12.54 14.68 -5.03
C ALA A 91 12.92 15.54 -3.83
N LYS A 92 12.16 15.42 -2.74
CA LYS A 92 12.39 16.10 -1.47
C LYS A 92 12.24 15.11 -0.32
N TRP A 93 13.15 15.20 0.64
CA TRP A 93 13.05 14.47 1.90
C TRP A 93 12.18 15.22 2.90
N ASP A 94 11.19 14.53 3.46
CA ASP A 94 10.43 14.99 4.62
C ASP A 94 10.96 14.27 5.88
N LYS A 95 11.71 15.02 6.70
CA LYS A 95 12.29 14.54 7.96
C LYS A 95 11.24 14.21 9.02
N ARG A 96 10.06 14.83 8.98
CA ARG A 96 9.02 14.63 10.01
C ARG A 96 8.31 13.31 9.81
N GLN A 97 8.10 12.93 8.55
CA GLN A 97 7.40 11.70 8.18
C GLN A 97 8.36 10.57 7.79
N ASN A 98 9.64 10.87 7.61
CA ASN A 98 10.64 9.98 7.03
C ASN A 98 10.23 9.44 5.64
N ILE A 99 9.73 10.35 4.80
CA ILE A 99 9.25 10.03 3.45
C ILE A 99 10.01 10.84 2.40
N VAL A 100 10.40 10.20 1.30
CA VAL A 100 10.84 10.89 0.08
C VAL A 100 9.63 11.17 -0.80
N TRP A 101 9.28 12.44 -0.94
CA TRP A 101 8.25 12.89 -1.86
C TRP A 101 8.86 13.17 -3.23
N VAL A 102 8.32 12.56 -4.28
CA VAL A 102 8.74 12.77 -5.66
C VAL A 102 7.62 13.47 -6.41
N THR A 103 7.92 14.63 -6.97
CA THR A 103 7.00 15.50 -7.72
C THR A 103 7.36 15.48 -9.19
N ALA A 104 6.48 14.95 -10.04
CA ALA A 104 6.59 15.05 -11.49
C ALA A 104 6.32 16.47 -11.98
N LYS A 105 7.02 16.86 -13.04
CA LYS A 105 6.83 18.12 -13.76
C LYS A 105 6.16 17.89 -15.11
N LYS A 106 6.42 16.75 -15.74
CA LYS A 106 5.84 16.31 -17.00
C LYS A 106 5.95 14.79 -17.15
N PRO A 107 5.24 14.17 -18.11
CA PRO A 107 5.42 12.76 -18.43
C PRO A 107 6.88 12.42 -18.74
N GLY A 108 7.28 11.20 -18.38
CA GLY A 108 8.63 10.68 -18.59
C GLY A 108 9.09 9.78 -17.45
N THR A 109 10.26 9.19 -17.64
CA THR A 109 10.88 8.25 -16.68
C THR A 109 12.09 8.88 -16.01
N VAL A 110 12.22 8.67 -14.71
CA VAL A 110 13.42 9.00 -13.93
C VAL A 110 13.82 7.86 -13.03
N LYS A 111 15.09 7.85 -12.67
CA LYS A 111 15.65 7.05 -11.58
C LYS A 111 15.81 7.97 -10.37
N VAL A 112 15.20 7.61 -9.24
CA VAL A 112 15.35 8.29 -7.96
C VAL A 112 16.23 7.41 -7.07
N THR A 113 17.35 7.96 -6.61
CA THR A 113 18.28 7.26 -5.73
C THR A 113 18.25 7.91 -4.36
N LEU A 114 17.98 7.11 -3.33
CA LEU A 114 18.05 7.45 -1.92
C LEU A 114 19.31 6.82 -1.33
N LYS A 115 20.20 7.66 -0.78
CA LYS A 115 21.38 7.23 -0.03
C LYS A 115 21.20 7.61 1.43
N ILE A 116 21.32 6.65 2.33
CA ILE A 116 21.27 6.84 3.78
C ILE A 116 22.63 6.44 4.35
N VAL A 117 23.27 7.35 5.07
CA VAL A 117 24.50 7.08 5.81
C VAL A 117 24.19 7.07 7.29
N GLN A 118 24.27 5.92 7.94
CA GLN A 118 24.13 5.76 9.39
C GLN A 118 25.09 4.71 9.90
N ASN A 119 25.57 4.87 11.15
CA ASN A 119 26.52 3.93 11.78
C ASN A 119 27.78 3.65 10.92
N LYS A 120 28.30 4.69 10.25
CA LYS A 120 29.44 4.63 9.30
C LYS A 120 29.19 3.73 8.06
N LYS A 121 27.98 3.19 7.89
CA LYS A 121 27.58 2.40 6.72
C LYS A 121 26.73 3.24 5.78
N THR A 122 26.83 2.94 4.50
CA THR A 122 26.07 3.57 3.43
C THR A 122 25.07 2.55 2.87
N TYR A 123 23.80 2.94 2.82
CA TYR A 123 22.71 2.18 2.22
C TYR A 123 22.18 2.96 1.01
N THR A 124 22.05 2.28 -0.13
CA THR A 124 21.61 2.92 -1.38
C THR A 124 20.40 2.18 -1.93
N TYR A 125 19.32 2.92 -2.20
CA TYR A 125 18.06 2.42 -2.72
C TYR A 125 17.74 3.18 -4.00
N THR A 126 17.19 2.48 -4.99
CA THR A 126 16.92 3.05 -6.31
C THR A 126 15.54 2.65 -6.79
N SER A 127 14.73 3.65 -7.17
CA SER A 127 13.41 3.47 -7.76
C SER A 127 13.38 4.05 -9.17
N LYS A 128 12.87 3.29 -10.14
CA LYS A 128 12.52 3.77 -11.47
C LYS A 128 11.07 4.21 -11.47
N MET A 129 10.85 5.52 -11.56
CA MET A 129 9.52 6.11 -11.61
C MET A 129 9.20 6.60 -13.02
N THR A 130 8.05 6.20 -13.54
CA THR A 130 7.55 6.61 -14.86
C THR A 130 6.19 7.27 -14.71
N TRP A 131 6.08 8.49 -15.22
CA TRP A 131 4.80 9.18 -15.37
C TRP A 131 4.34 9.11 -16.82
N VAL A 132 3.24 8.42 -17.07
CA VAL A 132 2.64 8.32 -18.41
C VAL A 132 1.58 9.39 -18.60
N LYS A 133 1.30 9.77 -19.84
CA LYS A 133 0.22 10.71 -20.13
C LYS A 133 -1.12 10.10 -19.70
N TYR A 134 -1.92 10.88 -18.98
CA TYR A 134 -3.25 10.46 -18.57
C TYR A 134 -4.18 10.31 -19.79
N ASN A 135 -4.97 9.24 -19.77
CA ASN A 135 -6.07 9.00 -20.69
C ASN A 135 -7.32 8.60 -19.89
N ASN A 136 -8.48 9.12 -20.28
CA ASN A 136 -9.74 8.84 -19.62
C ASN A 136 -10.12 7.36 -19.69
N PRO A 137 -10.23 6.66 -18.54
CA PRO A 137 -10.55 5.23 -18.51
C PRO A 137 -12.06 4.95 -18.60
N LEU A 138 -12.92 5.96 -18.43
CA LEU A 138 -14.36 5.75 -18.25
C LEU A 138 -15.09 5.57 -19.59
N LYS A 139 -15.89 4.50 -19.67
CA LYS A 139 -16.94 4.34 -20.68
C LYS A 139 -18.27 4.91 -20.19
N SER A 140 -18.60 4.69 -18.91
CA SER A 140 -19.77 5.29 -18.28
C SER A 140 -19.60 5.43 -16.77
N LEU A 141 -20.29 6.41 -16.21
CA LEU A 141 -20.35 6.67 -14.78
C LEU A 141 -21.76 7.15 -14.42
N SER A 142 -22.35 6.55 -13.38
CA SER A 142 -23.64 6.99 -12.86
C SER A 142 -23.74 6.84 -11.35
N VAL A 143 -24.46 7.77 -10.71
CA VAL A 143 -24.82 7.71 -9.30
C VAL A 143 -26.34 7.85 -9.21
N GLY A 144 -27.01 6.78 -8.79
CA GLY A 144 -28.47 6.69 -8.83
C GLY A 144 -28.98 6.79 -10.28
N LYS A 145 -29.92 7.72 -10.52
CA LYS A 145 -30.46 8.02 -11.86
C LYS A 145 -29.57 8.97 -12.66
N THR A 146 -28.60 9.64 -12.02
CA THR A 146 -27.76 10.65 -12.66
C THR A 146 -26.63 9.99 -13.44
N LYS A 147 -26.60 10.21 -14.76
CA LYS A 147 -25.49 9.83 -15.64
C LYS A 147 -24.52 11.00 -15.77
N TYR A 148 -23.22 10.71 -15.66
CA TYR A 148 -22.16 11.72 -15.72
C TYR A 148 -21.56 11.76 -17.12
N LYS A 149 -21.26 12.97 -17.61
CA LYS A 149 -20.56 13.17 -18.88
C LYS A 149 -19.10 12.76 -18.72
N VAL A 150 -18.76 11.56 -19.22
CA VAL A 150 -17.41 11.01 -19.04
C VAL A 150 -16.33 11.80 -19.79
N SER A 151 -16.67 12.59 -20.81
CA SER A 151 -15.72 13.46 -21.53
C SER A 151 -15.08 14.54 -20.65
N TYR A 152 -15.73 14.90 -19.53
CA TYR A 152 -15.11 15.76 -18.53
C TYR A 152 -13.79 15.16 -17.99
N PHE A 153 -13.71 13.83 -17.93
CA PHE A 153 -12.52 13.12 -17.50
C PHE A 153 -11.46 12.99 -18.59
N ASP A 154 -11.62 13.58 -19.78
CA ASP A 154 -10.54 13.59 -20.79
C ASP A 154 -9.36 14.47 -20.39
N LYS A 155 -9.62 15.45 -19.52
CA LYS A 155 -8.59 16.38 -18.98
C LYS A 155 -8.50 16.36 -17.46
N ASN A 156 -9.50 15.81 -16.78
CA ASN A 156 -9.61 15.84 -15.33
C ASN A 156 -9.60 14.42 -14.75
N THR A 157 -9.02 14.26 -13.56
CA THR A 157 -9.14 13.01 -12.78
C THR A 157 -10.02 13.17 -11.55
N THR A 158 -10.50 14.37 -11.32
CA THR A 158 -11.37 14.73 -10.20
C THR A 158 -12.62 15.37 -10.73
N ALA A 159 -13.78 14.98 -10.19
CA ALA A 159 -15.03 15.67 -10.44
C ALA A 159 -15.80 15.85 -9.13
N THR A 160 -16.63 16.88 -9.10
CA THR A 160 -17.59 17.11 -8.04
C THR A 160 -18.94 16.53 -8.46
N MET A 161 -19.56 15.70 -7.62
CA MET A 161 -20.83 15.04 -7.90
C MET A 161 -21.99 16.00 -7.71
N LYS A 162 -22.95 16.04 -8.65
CA LYS A 162 -24.21 16.78 -8.43
C LYS A 162 -24.83 16.35 -7.11
N LYS A 163 -25.41 17.28 -6.34
CA LYS A 163 -25.94 17.07 -4.98
C LYS A 163 -26.62 15.70 -4.83
N VAL A 164 -25.94 14.76 -4.18
CA VAL A 164 -26.42 13.39 -4.00
C VAL A 164 -27.08 13.26 -2.64
N LYS A 165 -28.39 12.95 -2.62
CA LYS A 165 -29.14 12.73 -1.37
C LYS A 165 -29.36 11.24 -1.11
N GLY A 166 -29.25 10.85 0.15
CA GLY A 166 -29.58 9.50 0.61
C GLY A 166 -28.67 8.41 0.07
N SER A 167 -29.21 7.20 0.02
CA SER A 167 -28.53 6.02 -0.51
C SER A 167 -28.71 5.92 -2.03
N GLN A 168 -27.61 6.00 -2.77
CA GLN A 168 -27.60 5.91 -4.23
C GLN A 168 -26.65 4.82 -4.71
N THR A 169 -27.01 4.15 -5.81
CA THR A 169 -26.15 3.13 -6.43
C THR A 169 -25.07 3.78 -7.29
N LEU A 170 -23.81 3.46 -7.04
CA LEU A 170 -22.70 3.85 -7.91
C LEU A 170 -22.49 2.76 -8.98
N LYS A 171 -22.50 3.14 -10.26
CA LYS A 171 -22.08 2.26 -11.35
C LYS A 171 -20.96 2.89 -12.16
N VAL A 172 -19.92 2.11 -12.41
CA VAL A 172 -18.74 2.48 -13.20
C VAL A 172 -18.53 1.44 -14.28
N SER A 173 -18.28 1.88 -15.51
CA SER A 173 -17.82 1.03 -16.61
C SER A 173 -16.59 1.67 -17.25
N LEU A 174 -15.59 0.85 -17.55
CA LEU A 174 -14.35 1.31 -18.16
C LEU A 174 -14.32 1.02 -19.67
N LYS A 175 -13.48 1.76 -20.39
CA LYS A 175 -13.19 1.52 -21.81
C LYS A 175 -12.51 0.16 -21.99
N LYS A 176 -12.58 -0.40 -23.21
CA LYS A 176 -11.95 -1.69 -23.54
C LYS A 176 -10.46 -1.67 -23.17
N GLY A 177 -9.97 -2.76 -22.58
CA GLY A 177 -8.58 -2.93 -22.15
C GLY A 177 -8.27 -2.38 -20.75
N TYR A 178 -9.06 -1.44 -20.24
CA TYR A 178 -8.93 -0.96 -18.86
C TYR A 178 -9.57 -1.95 -17.87
N LYS A 179 -8.96 -2.06 -16.69
CA LYS A 179 -9.42 -2.96 -15.61
C LYS A 179 -9.75 -2.17 -14.36
N LEU A 180 -10.94 -2.36 -13.81
CA LEU A 180 -11.32 -1.79 -12.51
C LEU A 180 -10.60 -2.57 -11.41
N LYS A 181 -9.79 -1.89 -10.60
CA LYS A 181 -8.98 -2.52 -9.55
C LYS A 181 -9.58 -2.36 -8.17
N ASN A 182 -10.10 -1.16 -7.88
CA ASN A 182 -10.73 -0.90 -6.61
C ASN A 182 -11.75 0.23 -6.73
N LEU A 183 -12.83 0.12 -5.97
CA LEU A 183 -13.70 1.24 -5.65
C LEU A 183 -13.67 1.42 -4.14
N ALA A 184 -13.47 2.65 -3.69
CA ALA A 184 -13.46 2.94 -2.26
C ALA A 184 -14.16 4.26 -1.97
N ILE A 185 -14.65 4.40 -0.74
CA ILE A 185 -15.18 5.65 -0.22
C ILE A 185 -14.26 6.11 0.90
N SER A 186 -13.84 7.37 0.88
CA SER A 186 -13.29 8.02 2.06
C SER A 186 -14.34 8.89 2.72
N ARG A 187 -14.48 8.77 4.04
CA ARG A 187 -15.25 9.69 4.88
C ARG A 187 -14.36 10.15 6.03
N GLY A 188 -13.97 11.42 6.01
CA GLY A 188 -13.09 11.98 7.05
C GLY A 188 -11.75 11.24 7.19
N GLY A 189 -11.19 10.75 6.08
CA GLY A 189 -9.93 10.00 6.06
C GLY A 189 -10.05 8.50 6.31
N LYS A 190 -11.23 7.99 6.68
CA LYS A 190 -11.48 6.53 6.79
C LYS A 190 -11.88 5.97 5.43
N TYR A 191 -11.17 4.95 4.96
CA TYR A 191 -11.39 4.32 3.67
C TYR A 191 -12.18 3.02 3.82
N THR A 192 -13.19 2.83 2.98
CA THR A 192 -13.99 1.61 2.90
C THR A 192 -14.07 1.15 1.46
N ALA A 193 -13.60 -0.07 1.19
CA ALA A 193 -13.75 -0.69 -0.12
C ALA A 193 -15.23 -0.96 -0.39
N ILE A 194 -15.65 -0.77 -1.64
CA ILE A 194 -17.01 -1.00 -2.10
C ILE A 194 -16.99 -1.78 -3.42
N GLN A 195 -18.08 -2.45 -3.73
CA GLN A 195 -18.26 -3.12 -5.01
C GLN A 195 -18.91 -2.19 -6.04
N ASN A 196 -18.69 -2.48 -7.31
CA ASN A 196 -19.40 -1.78 -8.39
C ASN A 196 -20.89 -2.14 -8.31
N GLY A 197 -21.78 -1.15 -8.39
CA GLY A 197 -23.21 -1.35 -8.15
C GLY A 197 -23.63 -1.26 -6.68
N ALA A 198 -22.70 -1.00 -5.74
CA ALA A 198 -23.05 -0.83 -4.33
C ALA A 198 -23.96 0.38 -4.10
N LYS A 199 -24.90 0.25 -3.15
CA LYS A 199 -25.67 1.37 -2.60
C LYS A 199 -24.85 2.11 -1.56
N ILE A 200 -24.70 3.41 -1.74
CA ILE A 200 -23.85 4.27 -0.91
C ILE A 200 -24.72 5.37 -0.31
N ASN A 201 -24.74 5.47 1.02
CA ASN A 201 -25.36 6.61 1.71
C ASN A 201 -24.43 7.83 1.67
N PHE A 202 -24.81 8.86 0.91
CA PHE A 202 -24.04 10.10 0.75
C PHE A 202 -24.41 11.18 1.78
N THR A 203 -25.44 10.94 2.61
CA THR A 203 -25.95 11.91 3.60
C THR A 203 -25.68 11.52 5.05
N GLN A 204 -24.82 10.53 5.31
CA GLN A 204 -24.50 10.08 6.66
C GLN A 204 -23.96 11.24 7.52
N LYS A 205 -24.45 11.42 8.75
CA LYS A 205 -23.98 12.49 9.66
C LYS A 205 -22.46 12.35 9.89
N GLY A 206 -21.69 13.44 9.74
CA GLY A 206 -20.21 13.44 9.77
C GLY A 206 -19.51 13.20 8.42
N SER A 207 -20.27 13.05 7.33
CA SER A 207 -19.77 12.78 5.96
C SER A 207 -19.31 14.01 5.17
N ASN A 208 -18.90 15.08 5.86
CA ASN A 208 -18.65 16.40 5.27
C ASN A 208 -17.64 16.43 4.10
N ASN A 209 -16.84 15.37 3.93
CA ASN A 209 -15.87 15.17 2.84
C ASN A 209 -15.96 13.73 2.30
N THR A 210 -17.10 13.34 1.72
CA THR A 210 -17.21 12.01 1.08
C THR A 210 -16.52 12.04 -0.28
N VAL A 211 -15.55 11.16 -0.49
CA VAL A 211 -14.83 11.02 -1.76
C VAL A 211 -14.92 9.58 -2.23
N VAL A 212 -15.38 9.36 -3.45
CA VAL A 212 -15.31 8.06 -4.12
C VAL A 212 -14.01 7.98 -4.90
N PHE A 213 -13.24 6.93 -4.67
CA PHE A 213 -12.02 6.60 -5.40
C PHE A 213 -12.33 5.50 -6.41
N ILE A 214 -11.95 5.73 -7.67
CA ILE A 214 -12.05 4.77 -8.76
C ILE A 214 -10.65 4.45 -9.22
N SER A 215 -10.08 3.36 -8.71
CA SER A 215 -8.74 2.91 -9.10
C SER A 215 -8.83 1.90 -10.23
N TYR A 216 -8.00 2.10 -11.24
CA TYR A 216 -8.00 1.32 -12.47
C TYR A 216 -6.57 1.03 -12.91
N GLN A 217 -6.46 0.07 -13.83
CA GLN A 217 -5.27 -0.23 -14.59
C GLN A 217 -5.58 -0.01 -16.07
N ASP A 218 -4.68 0.65 -16.79
CA ASP A 218 -4.78 0.83 -18.24
C ASP A 218 -4.31 -0.43 -19.01
N PRO A 219 -4.48 -0.48 -20.34
CA PRO A 219 -4.07 -1.64 -21.16
C PRO A 219 -2.57 -1.97 -21.05
N GLU A 220 -1.74 -0.96 -20.82
CA GLU A 220 -0.29 -1.07 -20.68
C GLU A 220 0.15 -1.48 -19.26
N GLY A 221 -0.79 -1.61 -18.33
CA GLY A 221 -0.54 -2.06 -16.96
C GLY A 221 -0.29 -0.93 -15.95
N ASN A 222 -0.34 0.33 -16.36
CA ASN A 222 -0.17 1.49 -15.47
C ASN A 222 -1.39 1.69 -14.57
N TYR A 223 -1.16 2.18 -13.36
CA TYR A 223 -2.21 2.43 -12.39
C TYR A 223 -2.62 3.91 -12.37
N GLY A 224 -3.93 4.14 -12.30
CA GLY A 224 -4.52 5.46 -12.15
C GLY A 224 -5.68 5.44 -11.15
N THR A 225 -6.05 6.62 -10.66
CA THR A 225 -7.19 6.79 -9.77
C THR A 225 -7.97 8.04 -10.16
N LEU A 226 -9.28 7.91 -10.34
CA LEU A 226 -10.21 9.04 -10.42
C LEU A 226 -10.84 9.29 -9.04
N ARG A 227 -11.26 10.52 -8.79
CA ARG A 227 -11.94 10.90 -7.54
C ARG A 227 -13.23 11.64 -7.82
N LEU A 228 -14.30 11.25 -7.13
CA LEU A 228 -15.58 11.93 -7.16
C LEU A 228 -15.87 12.50 -5.78
N PHE A 229 -15.92 13.82 -5.66
CA PHE A 229 -16.23 14.52 -4.42
C PHE A 229 -17.74 14.67 -4.31
N ALA A 230 -18.34 14.23 -3.19
CA ALA A 230 -19.74 14.53 -2.94
C ALA A 230 -19.87 16.03 -2.63
N ASP A 231 -20.55 16.75 -3.52
CA ASP A 231 -20.67 18.20 -3.43
C ASP A 231 -21.56 18.67 -2.27
N LYS A 232 -21.23 19.85 -1.74
CA LYS A 232 -22.14 20.70 -0.96
C LYS A 232 -22.44 22.05 -1.64
N SER A 233 -21.64 22.47 -2.61
CA SER A 233 -21.61 23.81 -3.21
C SER A 233 -21.94 23.76 -4.70
N ASN A 234 -23.23 23.96 -5.01
CA ASN A 234 -23.93 24.37 -6.26
C ASN A 234 -23.19 24.62 -7.59
N HIS A 235 -22.02 24.06 -7.86
CA HIS A 235 -21.35 24.20 -9.15
C HIS A 235 -21.73 23.00 -10.02
N GLU A 236 -22.84 23.17 -10.73
CA GLU A 236 -23.25 22.27 -11.79
C GLU A 236 -22.29 22.38 -12.98
N TRP A 237 -22.03 21.23 -13.61
CA TRP A 237 -21.34 21.06 -14.88
C TRP A 237 -22.25 20.33 -15.88
#